data_AF-A0A0M4BX83-F1
#
_entry.id   AF-A0A0M4BX83-F1
#
_cell.length_a   1.000
_cell.length_b   1.000
_cell.length_c   1.000
_cell.angle_alpha   90.00
_cell.angle_beta   90.00
_cell.angle_gamma   90.00
#
_symmetry.space_group_name_H-M   'P 1'
#
loop_
_entity.id
_entity.type
_entity.pdbx_description
1 polymer ?
#
loop_
_entity_poly.entity_id
_entity_poly.type
_entity_poly.pdbx_seq_one_letter_code
_entity_poly.pdbx_strand_id
1 'polypeptide(L)'
;CYTFASTLSHLRRTNTPVGRDGKLAKPRQLHNTHWGLVCPAETPEGQACGLVKNLSLMCSISVGTSTEPIIDYMITRNMEVLEEYEPLRYPNATKIFLNGSWIGVHQDPKTLVRDVQQLRRNNQIPAEVSLIRDIRDREFKIFSDAGRVMRPLFVVEHEDNPDTGVEKGALVLNKEHIRKLENDQALPPGSDEYFGWQGLVNEGVIEYLDAEEEETSMICMTAEDLETFRLAKQGHDMTTDNSEEPNKRVKTRMNPTTHMYTHCEIHPSMLLGICASIIP
;
A
#
# COMPACT_ATOMS: atom_id res chain seq x y z
N CYS A 1 -7.55 -27.03 -24.40
CA CYS A 1 -7.86 -25.74 -25.06
C CYS A 1 -7.32 -24.62 -24.18
N TYR A 2 -6.33 -23.87 -24.67
CA TYR A 2 -5.82 -22.71 -23.95
C TYR A 2 -6.62 -21.49 -24.41
N THR A 3 -7.27 -20.80 -23.47
CA THR A 3 -8.00 -19.54 -23.73
C THR A 3 -7.07 -18.35 -23.53
N PHE A 4 -7.44 -17.19 -24.06
CA PHE A 4 -6.71 -15.94 -23.83
C PHE A 4 -6.51 -15.64 -22.33
N ALA A 5 -7.59 -15.81 -21.53
CA ALA A 5 -7.54 -15.65 -20.08
C ALA A 5 -6.54 -16.62 -19.41
N SER A 6 -6.45 -17.87 -19.89
CA SER A 6 -5.49 -18.85 -19.38
C SER A 6 -4.04 -18.41 -19.63
N THR A 7 -3.74 -17.77 -20.76
CA THR A 7 -2.39 -17.26 -21.05
C THR A 7 -2.01 -16.14 -20.10
N LEU A 8 -2.93 -15.19 -19.85
CA LEU A 8 -2.69 -14.08 -18.93
C LEU A 8 -2.54 -14.56 -17.48
N SER A 9 -3.40 -15.47 -17.02
CA SER A 9 -3.29 -16.11 -15.70
C SER A 9 -1.93 -16.80 -15.53
N HIS A 10 -1.45 -17.50 -16.55
CA HIS A 10 -0.16 -18.19 -16.49
C HIS A 10 1.03 -17.23 -16.28
N LEU A 11 1.00 -16.03 -16.87
CA LEU A 11 2.04 -15.00 -16.69
C LEU A 11 2.08 -14.44 -15.27
N ARG A 12 0.98 -14.53 -14.51
CA ARG A 12 0.86 -14.00 -13.15
C ARG A 12 0.97 -15.06 -12.06
N ARG A 13 1.47 -16.24 -12.44
CA ARG A 13 1.61 -17.38 -11.56
C ARG A 13 2.92 -17.32 -10.77
N THR A 14 2.84 -17.53 -9.46
CA THR A 14 3.99 -17.72 -8.58
C THR A 14 4.00 -19.14 -8.03
N ASN A 15 5.17 -19.76 -7.99
CA ASN A 15 5.35 -21.11 -7.48
C ASN A 15 6.16 -21.09 -6.19
N THR A 16 5.60 -21.65 -5.12
CA THR A 16 6.32 -21.81 -3.85
C THR A 16 7.36 -22.94 -4.01
N PRO A 17 8.64 -22.75 -3.66
CA PRO A 17 9.70 -23.75 -3.86
C PRO A 17 9.65 -24.87 -2.81
N VAL A 18 8.50 -25.55 -2.72
CA VAL A 18 8.25 -26.66 -1.79
C VAL A 18 7.89 -27.89 -2.60
N GLY A 19 8.49 -29.03 -2.24
CA GLY A 19 8.19 -30.32 -2.86
C GLY A 19 6.70 -30.65 -2.76
N ARG A 20 6.09 -31.06 -3.88
CA ARG A 20 4.65 -31.34 -3.95
C ARG A 20 4.24 -32.57 -3.12
N ASP A 21 5.20 -33.43 -2.80
CA ASP A 21 5.02 -34.64 -2.00
C ASP A 21 4.86 -34.36 -0.49
N GLY A 22 5.19 -33.14 -0.06
CA GLY A 22 5.07 -32.72 1.33
C GLY A 22 3.62 -32.39 1.73
N LYS A 23 3.13 -33.04 2.80
CA LYS A 23 1.85 -32.72 3.48
C LYS A 23 1.95 -31.50 4.41
N LEU A 24 2.81 -30.54 4.10
CA LEU A 24 2.95 -29.33 4.89
C LEU A 24 1.74 -28.42 4.64
N ALA A 25 0.86 -28.31 5.64
CA ALA A 25 -0.37 -27.51 5.54
C ALA A 25 -0.11 -26.01 5.56
N LYS A 26 0.84 -25.54 6.39
CA LYS A 26 1.11 -24.10 6.61
C LYS A 26 1.35 -23.29 5.31
N PRO A 27 2.24 -23.68 4.39
CA PRO A 27 2.48 -22.89 3.17
C PRO A 27 1.30 -22.90 2.19
N ARG A 28 0.37 -23.85 2.33
CA ARG A 28 -0.81 -24.04 1.47
C ARG A 28 -2.03 -23.26 1.97
N GLN A 29 -2.08 -22.95 3.26
CA GLN A 29 -3.18 -22.21 3.84
C GLN A 29 -3.16 -20.76 3.36
N LEU A 30 -4.36 -20.22 3.11
CA LEU A 30 -4.51 -18.80 2.86
C LEU A 30 -4.16 -18.05 4.14
N HIS A 31 -3.23 -17.11 4.04
CA HIS A 31 -2.81 -16.24 5.13
C HIS A 31 -3.37 -14.84 4.91
N ASN A 32 -3.61 -14.09 6.00
CA ASN A 32 -4.20 -12.75 5.91
C ASN A 32 -3.32 -11.77 5.12
N THR A 33 -1.99 -11.93 5.17
CA THR A 33 -1.04 -11.13 4.38
C THR A 33 -1.14 -11.35 2.87
N HIS A 34 -1.94 -12.31 2.39
CA HIS A 34 -2.22 -12.45 0.97
C HIS A 34 -3.28 -11.46 0.47
N TRP A 35 -4.05 -10.85 1.37
CA TRP A 35 -5.15 -9.96 1.01
C TRP A 35 -4.66 -8.82 0.11
N GLY A 36 -5.31 -8.64 -1.04
CA GLY A 36 -4.96 -7.58 -1.99
C GLY A 36 -3.72 -7.84 -2.84
N LEU A 37 -2.84 -8.79 -2.48
CA LEU A 37 -1.62 -9.13 -3.23
C LEU A 37 -1.80 -10.38 -4.10
N VAL A 38 -2.49 -11.40 -3.57
CA VAL A 38 -2.69 -12.70 -4.21
C VAL A 38 -4.18 -13.01 -4.27
N CYS A 39 -4.63 -13.58 -5.38
CA CYS A 39 -6.02 -14.02 -5.50
C CYS A 39 -6.32 -15.14 -4.48
N PRO A 40 -7.38 -15.00 -3.66
CA PRO A 40 -7.72 -16.01 -2.67
C PRO A 40 -8.32 -17.29 -3.28
N ALA A 41 -8.87 -17.22 -4.49
CA ALA A 41 -9.60 -18.31 -5.12
C ALA A 41 -8.81 -19.02 -6.24
N GLU A 42 -7.88 -18.34 -6.89
CA GLU A 42 -7.22 -18.84 -8.10
C GLU A 42 -5.99 -19.71 -7.75
N THR A 43 -6.24 -20.98 -7.40
CA THR A 43 -5.21 -22.00 -7.14
C THR A 43 -5.61 -23.33 -7.76
N PRO A 44 -4.67 -24.15 -8.28
CA PRO A 44 -5.00 -25.45 -8.84
C PRO A 44 -5.47 -26.43 -7.76
N GLU A 45 -6.33 -27.36 -8.15
CA GLU A 45 -6.76 -28.46 -7.28
C GLU A 45 -5.63 -29.47 -7.02
N GLY A 46 -5.77 -30.26 -5.94
CA GLY A 46 -4.87 -31.37 -5.63
C GLY A 46 -3.52 -30.96 -5.03
N GLN A 47 -2.44 -31.63 -5.46
CA GLN A 47 -1.12 -31.52 -4.81
C GLN A 47 -0.45 -30.15 -4.93
N ALA A 48 -0.91 -29.29 -5.84
CA ALA A 48 -0.40 -27.93 -6.01
C ALA A 48 -1.26 -26.86 -5.31
N CYS A 49 -2.37 -27.26 -4.68
CA CYS A 49 -3.27 -26.35 -3.98
C CYS A 49 -2.52 -25.55 -2.91
N GLY A 50 -2.66 -24.22 -2.99
CA GLY A 50 -2.00 -23.25 -2.12
C GLY A 50 -0.50 -23.01 -2.38
N LEU A 51 0.16 -23.90 -3.13
CA LEU A 51 1.58 -23.73 -3.51
C LEU A 51 1.75 -22.88 -4.77
N VAL A 52 0.82 -23.04 -5.70
CA VAL A 52 0.70 -22.21 -6.89
C VAL A 52 -0.32 -21.13 -6.60
N LYS A 53 0.13 -19.88 -6.69
CA LYS A 53 -0.64 -18.67 -6.39
C LYS A 53 -0.67 -17.77 -7.63
N ASN A 54 -1.71 -16.96 -7.76
CA ASN A 54 -1.81 -15.98 -8.84
C ASN A 54 -1.93 -14.58 -8.24
N LEU A 55 -1.22 -13.61 -8.82
CA LEU A 55 -1.24 -12.23 -8.37
C LEU A 55 -2.62 -11.59 -8.59
N SER A 56 -3.04 -10.71 -7.67
CA SER A 56 -4.29 -9.93 -7.76
C SER A 56 -4.22 -8.90 -8.90
N LEU A 57 -5.33 -8.46 -9.49
CA LEU A 57 -5.36 -7.59 -10.67
C LEU A 57 -4.41 -6.37 -10.60
N MET A 58 -4.38 -5.65 -9.46
CA MET A 58 -3.57 -4.44 -9.29
C MET A 58 -2.19 -4.69 -8.66
N CYS A 59 -1.85 -5.95 -8.35
CA CYS A 59 -0.56 -6.28 -7.80
C CYS A 59 0.59 -5.95 -8.76
N SER A 60 1.61 -5.26 -8.24
CA SER A 60 2.88 -4.97 -8.89
C SER A 60 4.04 -5.64 -8.15
N ILE A 61 5.15 -5.88 -8.85
CA ILE A 61 6.38 -6.45 -8.27
C ILE A 61 7.46 -5.38 -8.37
N SER A 62 8.18 -5.11 -7.26
CA SER A 62 9.29 -4.16 -7.27
C SER A 62 10.41 -4.63 -8.17
N VAL A 63 11.00 -3.70 -8.92
CA VAL A 63 12.15 -3.96 -9.81
C VAL A 63 13.48 -3.74 -9.11
N GLY A 64 13.48 -2.96 -8.04
CA GLY A 64 14.65 -2.64 -7.25
C GLY A 64 15.28 -1.32 -7.67
N THR A 65 15.67 -0.52 -6.68
CA THR A 65 16.22 0.82 -6.89
C THR A 65 17.46 1.04 -6.01
N SER A 66 18.36 1.91 -6.49
CA SER A 66 19.57 2.26 -5.75
C SER A 66 19.24 2.97 -4.45
N THR A 67 19.89 2.55 -3.38
CA THR A 67 19.68 3.07 -2.03
C THR A 67 20.54 4.25 -1.66
N GLU A 68 21.64 4.48 -2.39
CA GLU A 68 22.63 5.53 -2.08
C GLU A 68 22.00 6.92 -1.89
N PRO A 69 21.09 7.40 -2.77
CA PRO A 69 20.49 8.71 -2.61
C PRO A 69 19.65 8.86 -1.33
N ILE A 70 19.04 7.77 -0.89
CA ILE A 70 18.20 7.74 0.32
C ILE A 70 19.09 7.88 1.57
N ILE A 71 20.24 7.17 1.58
CA ILE A 71 21.20 7.26 2.68
C ILE A 71 21.76 8.68 2.79
N ASP A 72 22.24 9.24 1.68
CA ASP A 72 22.81 10.60 1.65
C ASP A 72 21.79 11.63 2.15
N TYR A 73 20.54 11.52 1.70
CA TYR A 73 19.47 12.38 2.20
C TYR A 73 19.28 12.25 3.71
N MET A 74 19.22 11.03 4.25
CA MET A 74 19.05 10.82 5.69
C MET A 74 20.23 11.39 6.50
N ILE A 75 21.47 11.26 6.01
CA ILE A 75 22.64 11.87 6.65
C ILE A 75 22.51 13.40 6.70
N THR A 76 22.06 14.04 5.60
CA THR A 76 21.82 15.50 5.58
C THR A 76 20.72 15.94 6.54
N ARG A 77 19.82 15.02 6.93
CA ARG A 77 18.75 15.21 7.91
C ARG A 77 19.12 14.75 9.32
N ASN A 78 20.41 14.80 9.68
CA ASN A 78 20.90 14.49 11.03
C ASN A 78 20.74 13.01 11.44
N MET A 79 20.69 12.08 10.48
CA MET A 79 20.96 10.67 10.80
C MET A 79 22.43 10.52 11.19
N GLU A 80 22.69 9.97 12.37
CA GLU A 80 24.02 9.58 12.81
C GLU A 80 24.34 8.20 12.24
N VAL A 81 25.46 8.08 11.53
CA VAL A 81 25.94 6.80 10.99
C VAL A 81 26.33 5.86 12.12
N LEU A 82 26.18 4.55 11.89
CA LEU A 82 26.39 3.55 12.94
C LEU A 82 27.81 3.59 13.53
N GLU A 83 28.81 3.91 12.71
CA GLU A 83 30.22 3.99 13.12
C GLU A 83 30.48 5.13 14.13
N GLU A 84 29.68 6.18 14.09
CA GLU A 84 29.80 7.36 14.96
C GLU A 84 28.85 7.29 16.17
N TYR A 85 27.97 6.28 16.21
CA TYR A 85 26.94 6.17 17.22
C TYR A 85 27.50 5.69 18.57
N GLU A 86 27.25 6.48 19.62
CA GLU A 86 27.54 6.12 21.01
C GLU A 86 26.26 5.75 21.78
N PRO A 87 26.03 4.45 22.11
CA PRO A 87 24.79 4.00 22.75
C PRO A 87 24.50 4.64 24.11
N LEU A 88 25.55 5.01 24.86
CA LEU A 88 25.42 5.65 26.17
C LEU A 88 24.90 7.09 26.06
N ARG A 89 25.14 7.75 24.94
CA ARG A 89 24.74 9.15 24.71
C ARG A 89 23.26 9.25 24.35
N TYR A 90 22.77 8.33 23.49
CA TYR A 90 21.38 8.34 23.03
C TYR A 90 20.74 6.93 23.11
N PRO A 91 20.46 6.42 24.32
CA PRO A 91 19.96 5.05 24.51
C PRO A 91 18.56 4.80 23.92
N ASN A 92 17.85 5.85 23.56
CA ASN A 92 16.49 5.80 23.01
C ASN A 92 16.41 6.23 21.54
N ALA A 93 17.55 6.38 20.85
CA ALA A 93 17.56 6.68 19.43
C ALA A 93 16.89 5.54 18.64
N THR A 94 16.18 5.91 17.56
CA THR A 94 15.54 4.95 16.67
C THR A 94 16.56 4.45 15.66
N LYS A 95 16.64 3.14 15.50
CA LYS A 95 17.55 2.50 14.56
C LYS A 95 17.00 2.61 13.15
N ILE A 96 17.86 2.85 12.19
CA ILE A 96 17.47 2.93 10.77
C ILE A 96 18.08 1.74 10.06
N PHE A 97 17.21 0.95 9.42
CA PHE A 97 17.57 -0.21 8.64
C PHE A 97 17.26 0.03 7.18
N LEU A 98 18.17 -0.41 6.31
CA LEU A 98 18.01 -0.38 4.88
C LEU A 98 18.28 -1.77 4.32
N ASN A 99 17.28 -2.39 3.71
CA ASN A 99 17.35 -3.77 3.21
C ASN A 99 17.91 -4.74 4.28
N GLY A 100 17.47 -4.54 5.54
CA GLY A 100 17.91 -5.30 6.71
C GLY A 100 19.27 -4.92 7.31
N SER A 101 20.05 -4.03 6.67
CA SER A 101 21.32 -3.54 7.20
C SER A 101 21.11 -2.34 8.13
N TRP A 102 21.65 -2.39 9.34
CA TRP A 102 21.61 -1.26 10.26
C TRP A 102 22.62 -0.19 9.83
N ILE A 103 22.13 0.94 9.32
CA ILE A 103 22.98 2.00 8.75
C ILE A 103 23.27 3.14 9.73
N GLY A 104 22.38 3.36 10.70
CA GLY A 104 22.51 4.49 11.60
C GLY A 104 21.37 4.62 12.59
N VAL A 105 21.35 5.74 13.31
CA VAL A 105 20.31 6.06 14.27
C VAL A 105 19.83 7.50 14.07
N HIS A 106 18.62 7.77 14.54
CA HIS A 106 18.08 9.12 14.58
C HIS A 106 17.32 9.35 15.89
N GLN A 107 17.51 10.52 16.49
CA GLN A 107 16.90 10.86 17.78
C GLN A 107 15.42 11.26 17.64
N ASP A 108 15.07 11.94 16.56
CA ASP A 108 13.69 12.34 16.23
C ASP A 108 13.17 11.62 14.98
N PRO A 109 12.84 10.32 15.07
CA PRO A 109 12.38 9.56 13.90
C PRO A 109 11.07 10.09 13.32
N LYS A 110 10.27 10.85 14.08
CA LYS A 110 8.96 11.30 13.62
C LYS A 110 9.09 12.31 12.48
N THR A 111 10.03 13.25 12.60
CA THR A 111 10.32 14.23 11.55
C THR A 111 10.99 13.57 10.36
N LEU A 112 11.99 12.72 10.59
CA LEU A 112 12.68 11.99 9.51
C LEU A 112 11.72 11.14 8.68
N VAL A 113 10.85 10.35 9.32
CA VAL A 113 9.88 9.49 8.62
C VAL A 113 8.91 10.33 7.80
N ARG A 114 8.40 11.44 8.35
CA ARG A 114 7.50 12.34 7.63
C ARG A 114 8.18 12.94 6.40
N ASP A 115 9.42 13.40 6.55
CA ASP A 115 10.17 14.01 5.46
C ASP A 115 10.45 12.98 4.35
N VAL A 116 10.87 11.76 4.69
CA VAL A 116 11.12 10.69 3.70
C VAL A 116 9.83 10.22 3.02
N GLN A 117 8.71 10.14 3.74
CA GLN A 117 7.40 9.86 3.15
C GLN A 117 6.97 10.96 2.17
N GLN A 118 7.22 12.23 2.49
CA GLN A 118 6.95 13.34 1.57
C GLN A 118 7.84 13.28 0.33
N LEU A 119 9.11 12.87 0.45
CA LEU A 119 9.96 12.65 -0.73
C LEU A 119 9.38 11.59 -1.67
N ARG A 120 8.81 10.51 -1.13
CA ARG A 120 8.12 9.47 -1.92
C ARG A 120 6.88 10.04 -2.61
N ARG A 121 6.05 10.81 -1.90
CA ARG A 121 4.85 11.45 -2.45
C ARG A 121 5.16 12.46 -3.55
N ASN A 122 6.28 13.18 -3.42
CA ASN A 122 6.75 14.15 -4.41
C ASN A 122 7.57 13.51 -5.53
N ASN A 123 7.59 12.18 -5.63
CA ASN A 123 8.31 11.42 -6.64
C ASN A 123 9.84 11.70 -6.69
N GLN A 124 10.44 12.10 -5.56
CA GLN A 124 11.89 12.24 -5.42
C GLN A 124 12.55 10.90 -5.03
N ILE A 125 11.79 10.04 -4.36
CA ILE A 125 12.13 8.64 -4.13
C ILE A 125 11.16 7.79 -4.96
N PRO A 126 11.63 6.71 -5.61
CA PRO A 126 10.76 5.80 -6.34
C PRO A 126 9.60 5.29 -5.49
N ALA A 127 8.39 5.27 -6.06
CA ALA A 127 7.17 4.85 -5.37
C ALA A 127 7.19 3.38 -4.89
N GLU A 128 8.12 2.57 -5.40
CA GLU A 128 8.31 1.19 -4.96
C GLU A 128 9.08 1.07 -3.63
N VAL A 129 9.71 2.12 -3.14
CA VAL A 129 10.44 2.08 -1.86
C VAL A 129 9.45 2.00 -0.71
N SER A 130 9.59 0.97 0.12
CA SER A 130 8.76 0.78 1.30
C SER A 130 9.37 1.43 2.52
N LEU A 131 8.52 2.06 3.33
CA LEU A 131 8.89 2.86 4.48
C LEU A 131 8.08 2.40 5.71
N ILE A 132 8.70 1.62 6.59
CA ILE A 132 8.03 1.03 7.76
C ILE A 132 8.61 1.62 9.04
N ARG A 133 7.75 2.21 9.86
CA ARG A 133 8.11 2.72 11.18
C ARG A 133 7.55 1.83 12.29
N ASP A 134 8.42 1.01 12.89
CA ASP A 134 8.06 0.26 14.10
C ASP A 134 8.31 1.11 15.36
N ILE A 135 7.22 1.58 15.95
CA ILE A 135 7.26 2.41 17.15
C ILE A 135 7.64 1.59 18.40
N ARG A 136 7.30 0.30 18.45
CA ARG A 136 7.54 -0.55 19.62
C ARG A 136 9.02 -0.93 19.71
N ASP A 137 9.59 -1.37 18.60
CA ASP A 137 10.99 -1.79 18.56
C ASP A 137 11.96 -0.62 18.31
N ARG A 138 11.41 0.59 18.04
CA ARG A 138 12.15 1.81 17.73
C ARG A 138 13.04 1.60 16.51
N GLU A 139 12.41 1.16 15.42
CA GLU A 139 13.08 0.89 14.16
C GLU A 139 12.37 1.62 13.02
N PHE A 140 13.15 2.18 12.12
CA PHE A 140 12.68 2.67 10.83
C PHE A 140 13.33 1.79 9.74
N LYS A 141 12.53 1.02 9.03
CA LYS A 141 12.98 0.04 8.03
C LYS A 141 12.61 0.58 6.65
N ILE A 142 13.61 0.60 5.78
CA ILE A 142 13.47 1.02 4.39
C ILE A 142 13.82 -0.18 3.53
N PHE A 143 12.94 -0.53 2.60
CA PHE A 143 13.20 -1.57 1.61
C PHE A 143 13.14 -0.99 0.20
N SER A 144 14.22 -1.17 -0.54
CA SER A 144 14.30 -0.86 -1.97
C SER A 144 14.57 -2.09 -2.83
N ASP A 145 14.65 -3.28 -2.21
CA ASP A 145 14.96 -4.53 -2.91
C ASP A 145 13.89 -4.90 -3.96
N ALA A 146 14.33 -5.66 -4.96
CA ALA A 146 13.47 -6.23 -5.99
C ALA A 146 12.67 -7.44 -5.47
N GLY A 147 11.53 -7.73 -6.10
CA GLY A 147 10.72 -8.92 -5.80
C GLY A 147 9.69 -8.75 -4.68
N ARG A 148 9.55 -7.54 -4.11
CA ARG A 148 8.48 -7.21 -3.17
C ARG A 148 7.17 -7.10 -3.93
N VAL A 149 6.12 -7.64 -3.33
CA VAL A 149 4.78 -7.67 -3.90
C VAL A 149 4.01 -6.50 -3.30
N MET A 150 3.55 -5.60 -4.14
CA MET A 150 2.91 -4.35 -3.73
C MET A 150 1.53 -4.20 -4.36
N ARG A 151 0.65 -3.44 -3.71
CA ARG A 151 -0.60 -2.98 -4.32
C ARG A 151 -0.79 -1.47 -4.17
N PRO A 152 -1.37 -0.81 -5.17
CA PRO A 152 -1.72 0.59 -5.09
C PRO A 152 -2.97 0.81 -4.22
N LEU A 153 -2.94 1.85 -3.39
CA LEU A 153 -4.07 2.31 -2.59
C LEU A 153 -4.21 3.83 -2.71
N PHE A 154 -5.41 4.35 -2.51
CA PHE A 154 -5.60 5.79 -2.39
C PHE A 154 -5.08 6.28 -1.05
N VAL A 155 -4.38 7.41 -1.07
CA VAL A 155 -3.87 8.06 0.13
C VAL A 155 -4.97 8.85 0.82
N VAL A 156 -5.03 8.73 2.15
CA VAL A 156 -5.87 9.57 3.02
C VAL A 156 -4.98 10.66 3.62
N GLU A 157 -5.46 11.89 3.57
CA GLU A 157 -4.74 13.04 4.11
C GLU A 157 -4.74 13.02 5.65
N HIS A 158 -3.59 13.28 6.25
CA HIS A 158 -3.35 13.13 7.69
C HIS A 158 -3.46 14.42 8.49
N GLU A 159 -3.19 15.54 7.82
CA GLU A 159 -3.20 16.89 8.36
C GLU A 159 -3.94 17.79 7.39
N ASP A 160 -4.59 18.85 7.88
CA ASP A 160 -5.26 19.78 6.97
C ASP A 160 -4.22 20.38 6.02
N ASN A 161 -4.45 20.20 4.72
CA ASN A 161 -3.51 20.63 3.69
C ASN A 161 -3.98 21.97 3.13
N PRO A 162 -3.36 23.10 3.54
CA PRO A 162 -3.80 24.43 3.13
C PRO A 162 -3.55 24.69 1.63
N ASP A 163 -2.61 23.98 1.01
CA ASP A 163 -2.25 24.17 -0.39
C ASP A 163 -3.27 23.53 -1.33
N THR A 164 -3.75 22.33 -1.00
CA THR A 164 -4.75 21.60 -1.79
C THR A 164 -6.18 21.84 -1.32
N GLY A 165 -6.36 22.38 -0.10
CA GLY A 165 -7.66 22.53 0.54
C GLY A 165 -8.29 21.22 0.99
N VAL A 166 -7.54 20.10 0.96
CA VAL A 166 -8.02 18.79 1.40
C VAL A 166 -8.00 18.75 2.92
N GLU A 167 -9.16 18.47 3.51
CA GLU A 167 -9.31 18.32 4.95
C GLU A 167 -8.69 17.01 5.45
N LYS A 168 -8.26 17.03 6.71
CA LYS A 168 -7.80 15.83 7.40
C LYS A 168 -8.84 14.70 7.35
N GLY A 169 -8.38 13.52 6.98
CA GLY A 169 -9.21 12.31 6.89
C GLY A 169 -10.01 12.19 5.59
N ALA A 170 -9.83 13.10 4.63
CA ALA A 170 -10.36 12.97 3.28
C ALA A 170 -9.35 12.28 2.36
N LEU A 171 -9.83 11.80 1.21
CA LEU A 171 -8.96 11.30 0.15
C LEU A 171 -8.18 12.43 -0.49
N VAL A 172 -6.91 12.18 -0.81
CA VAL A 172 -6.09 13.09 -1.64
C VAL A 172 -6.64 13.16 -3.08
N LEU A 173 -7.31 12.10 -3.54
CA LEU A 173 -8.00 12.09 -4.82
C LEU A 173 -9.17 13.10 -4.82
N ASN A 174 -9.09 14.09 -5.69
CA ASN A 174 -10.15 15.09 -5.88
C ASN A 174 -10.82 14.96 -7.27
N LYS A 175 -11.89 15.73 -7.49
CA LYS A 175 -12.60 15.75 -8.79
C LYS A 175 -11.77 16.35 -9.92
N GLU A 176 -10.75 17.15 -9.63
CA GLU A 176 -9.87 17.72 -10.64
C GLU A 176 -8.95 16.66 -11.25
N HIS A 177 -8.41 15.76 -10.43
CA HIS A 177 -7.64 14.60 -10.89
C HIS A 177 -8.48 13.70 -11.81
N ILE A 178 -9.76 13.47 -11.45
CA ILE A 178 -10.68 12.70 -12.30
C ILE A 178 -10.90 13.40 -13.64
N ARG A 179 -11.10 14.72 -13.65
CA ARG A 179 -11.24 15.50 -14.90
C ARG A 179 -9.98 15.43 -15.77
N LYS A 180 -8.78 15.47 -15.17
CA LYS A 180 -7.52 15.28 -15.91
C LYS A 180 -7.50 13.91 -16.62
N LEU A 181 -7.87 12.85 -15.90
CA LEU A 181 -7.96 11.49 -16.47
C LEU A 181 -9.04 11.35 -17.56
N GLU A 182 -10.17 12.05 -17.43
CA GLU A 182 -11.20 12.09 -18.47
C GLU A 182 -10.70 12.82 -19.72
N ASN A 183 -9.97 13.93 -19.53
CA ASN A 183 -9.38 14.71 -20.63
C ASN A 183 -8.30 13.93 -21.39
N ASP A 184 -7.59 13.00 -20.73
CA ASP A 184 -6.60 12.13 -21.39
C ASP A 184 -7.18 11.35 -22.58
N GLN A 185 -8.49 11.05 -22.57
CA GLN A 185 -9.16 10.35 -23.67
C GLN A 185 -9.19 11.15 -24.98
N ALA A 186 -9.10 12.48 -24.88
CA ALA A 186 -9.09 13.38 -26.03
C ALA A 186 -7.66 13.66 -26.54
N LEU A 187 -6.63 13.28 -25.79
CA LEU A 187 -5.24 13.51 -26.16
C LEU A 187 -4.74 12.48 -27.19
N PRO A 188 -3.83 12.88 -28.10
CA PRO A 188 -3.19 11.93 -29.00
C PRO A 188 -2.31 10.94 -28.21
N PRO A 189 -2.18 9.67 -28.66
CA PRO A 189 -1.31 8.70 -28.03
C PRO A 189 0.14 9.21 -27.94
N GLY A 190 0.72 9.18 -26.75
CA GLY A 190 2.09 9.66 -26.50
C GLY A 190 2.24 11.17 -26.35
N SER A 191 1.14 11.90 -26.11
CA SER A 191 1.21 13.31 -25.72
C SER A 191 2.00 13.49 -24.41
N ASP A 192 2.86 14.50 -24.35
CA ASP A 192 3.56 14.89 -23.12
C ASP A 192 2.60 15.40 -22.04
N GLU A 193 1.39 15.83 -22.44
CA GLU A 193 0.33 16.27 -21.52
C GLU A 193 -0.49 15.11 -20.94
N TYR A 194 -0.19 13.86 -21.31
CA TYR A 194 -0.91 12.69 -20.81
C TYR A 194 -0.66 12.49 -19.31
N PHE A 195 -1.72 12.59 -18.52
CA PHE A 195 -1.65 12.48 -17.08
C PHE A 195 -1.62 11.01 -16.66
N GLY A 196 -2.68 10.28 -16.96
CA GLY A 196 -2.81 8.83 -16.75
C GLY A 196 -2.56 8.37 -15.31
N TRP A 197 -2.28 7.07 -15.17
CA TRP A 197 -1.97 6.46 -13.89
C TRP A 197 -0.69 7.03 -13.26
N GLN A 198 0.33 7.27 -14.08
CA GLN A 198 1.60 7.79 -13.59
C GLN A 198 1.44 9.20 -13.01
N GLY A 199 0.55 10.02 -13.57
CA GLY A 199 0.19 11.32 -13.02
C GLY A 199 -0.38 11.23 -11.60
N LEU A 200 -1.26 10.26 -11.33
CA LEU A 200 -1.80 10.02 -9.98
C LEU A 200 -0.72 9.61 -8.97
N VAL A 201 0.22 8.76 -9.40
CA VAL A 201 1.36 8.36 -8.56
C VAL A 201 2.28 9.56 -8.30
N ASN A 202 2.55 10.37 -9.32
CA ASN A 202 3.41 11.55 -9.23
C ASN A 202 2.80 12.68 -8.38
N GLU A 203 1.47 12.81 -8.37
CA GLU A 203 0.74 13.75 -7.51
C GLU A 203 0.52 13.20 -6.09
N GLY A 204 1.07 12.03 -5.75
CA GLY A 204 0.96 11.43 -4.41
C GLY A 204 -0.46 10.96 -4.05
N VAL A 205 -1.34 10.81 -5.05
CA VAL A 205 -2.72 10.35 -4.86
C VAL A 205 -2.76 8.85 -4.56
N ILE A 206 -1.80 8.12 -5.14
CA ILE A 206 -1.68 6.67 -5.04
C ILE A 206 -0.32 6.31 -4.47
N GLU A 207 -0.33 5.46 -3.44
CA GLU A 207 0.87 4.85 -2.87
C GLU A 207 0.84 3.34 -3.06
N TYR A 208 1.99 2.76 -3.36
CA TYR A 208 2.18 1.31 -3.42
C TYR A 208 2.60 0.81 -2.05
N LEU A 209 1.80 -0.07 -1.48
CA LEU A 209 2.10 -0.71 -0.20
C LEU A 209 2.48 -2.16 -0.42
N ASP A 210 3.57 -2.59 0.18
CA ASP A 210 3.91 -4.00 0.32
C ASP A 210 3.31 -4.61 1.60
N ALA A 211 3.47 -5.92 1.75
CA ALA A 211 2.93 -6.66 2.89
C ALA A 211 3.47 -6.20 4.26
N GLU A 212 4.70 -5.67 4.33
CA GLU A 212 5.27 -5.21 5.60
C GLU A 212 4.78 -3.80 5.96
N GLU A 213 4.68 -2.90 4.99
CA GLU A 213 4.14 -1.55 5.19
C GLU A 213 2.66 -1.57 5.60
N GLU A 214 1.91 -2.56 5.10
CA GLU A 214 0.52 -2.79 5.48
C GLU A 214 0.34 -3.05 6.98
N GLU A 215 1.31 -3.65 7.67
CA GLU A 215 1.20 -3.91 9.12
C GLU A 215 1.14 -2.61 9.94
N THR A 216 1.67 -1.51 9.40
CA THR A 216 1.66 -0.19 10.03
C THR A 216 0.57 0.74 9.48
N SER A 217 -0.17 0.28 8.47
CA SER A 217 -1.20 1.07 7.78
C SER A 217 -2.61 0.75 8.27
N MET A 218 -3.52 1.71 8.14
CA MET A 218 -4.94 1.53 8.44
C MET A 218 -5.78 1.84 7.21
N ILE A 219 -6.29 0.78 6.56
CA ILE A 219 -6.94 0.87 5.25
C ILE A 219 -8.46 0.82 5.41
N CYS A 220 -9.19 1.81 4.87
CA CYS A 220 -10.65 1.75 4.76
C CYS A 220 -11.09 1.04 3.47
N MET A 221 -12.23 0.35 3.51
CA MET A 221 -12.70 -0.49 2.40
C MET A 221 -13.38 0.30 1.28
N THR A 222 -14.06 1.40 1.62
CA THR A 222 -14.75 2.26 0.66
C THR A 222 -14.63 3.73 1.06
N ALA A 223 -14.70 4.62 0.07
CA ALA A 223 -14.70 6.07 0.30
C ALA A 223 -15.91 6.53 1.14
N GLU A 224 -17.06 5.85 1.00
CA GLU A 224 -18.25 6.12 1.80
C GLU A 224 -18.02 5.82 3.29
N ASP A 225 -17.31 4.72 3.61
CA ASP A 225 -17.00 4.37 4.99
C ASP A 225 -16.01 5.37 5.60
N LEU A 226 -15.09 5.91 4.79
CA LEU A 226 -14.18 6.97 5.21
C LEU A 226 -14.93 8.28 5.51
N GLU A 227 -15.86 8.68 4.65
CA GLU A 227 -16.67 9.88 4.86
C GLU A 227 -17.59 9.74 6.09
N THR A 228 -18.21 8.56 6.25
CA THR A 228 -18.98 8.21 7.46
C THR A 228 -18.10 8.31 8.70
N PHE A 229 -16.85 7.85 8.61
CA PHE A 229 -15.87 7.94 9.69
C PHE A 229 -15.55 9.40 10.05
N ARG A 230 -15.35 10.24 9.05
CA ARG A 230 -15.07 11.68 9.23
C ARG A 230 -16.24 12.39 9.91
N LEU A 231 -17.47 12.17 9.44
CA LEU A 231 -18.69 12.77 10.01
C LEU A 231 -18.93 12.32 11.45
N ALA A 232 -18.76 11.02 11.73
CA ALA A 232 -18.89 10.49 13.08
C ALA A 232 -17.85 11.08 14.05
N LYS A 233 -16.60 11.32 13.60
CA LYS A 233 -15.58 12.01 14.42
C LYS A 233 -15.92 13.47 14.69
N GLN A 234 -16.70 14.11 13.82
CA GLN A 234 -17.25 15.47 14.03
C GLN A 234 -18.48 15.48 14.94
N GLY A 235 -18.94 14.32 15.43
CA GLY A 235 -20.07 14.20 16.35
C GLY A 235 -21.43 14.09 15.65
N HIS A 236 -21.46 13.85 14.34
CA HIS A 236 -22.71 13.54 13.64
C HIS A 236 -23.14 12.11 13.94
N ASP A 237 -24.42 11.92 14.22
CA ASP A 237 -24.98 10.58 14.41
C ASP A 237 -25.12 9.89 13.05
N MET A 238 -24.32 8.84 12.85
CA MET A 238 -24.29 8.06 11.62
C MET A 238 -24.98 6.70 11.79
N THR A 239 -25.93 6.58 12.74
CA THR A 239 -26.79 5.38 12.80
C THR A 239 -27.47 5.19 11.46
N THR A 240 -26.99 4.19 10.71
CA THR A 240 -27.57 3.79 9.44
C THR A 240 -28.83 3.00 9.75
N ASP A 241 -29.98 3.63 9.56
CA ASP A 241 -31.25 2.91 9.59
C ASP A 241 -31.34 2.05 8.31
N ASN A 242 -30.95 0.78 8.42
CA ASN A 242 -31.02 -0.17 7.30
C ASN A 242 -32.47 -0.55 6.92
N SER A 243 -33.47 0.13 7.50
CA SER A 243 -34.90 -0.08 7.24
C SER A 243 -35.29 0.27 5.80
N GLU A 244 -34.61 1.22 5.17
CA GLU A 244 -34.95 1.71 3.83
C GLU A 244 -34.50 0.77 2.69
N GLU A 245 -33.50 -0.08 2.90
CA GLU A 245 -32.92 -0.95 1.85
C GLU A 245 -32.53 -2.35 2.36
N PRO A 246 -33.49 -3.27 2.53
CA PRO A 246 -33.28 -4.56 3.21
C PRO A 246 -32.36 -5.53 2.45
N ASN A 247 -32.13 -5.32 1.15
CA ASN A 247 -31.29 -6.20 0.32
C ASN A 247 -29.85 -5.71 0.18
N LYS A 248 -29.48 -4.57 0.78
CA LYS A 248 -28.10 -4.09 0.72
C LYS A 248 -27.18 -4.95 1.58
N ARG A 249 -25.92 -5.03 1.16
CA ARG A 249 -24.88 -5.68 1.94
C ARG A 249 -24.77 -4.98 3.30
N VAL A 250 -24.87 -5.75 4.37
CA VAL A 250 -24.69 -5.24 5.73
C VAL A 250 -23.27 -4.70 5.86
N LYS A 251 -23.16 -3.38 6.11
CA LYS A 251 -21.86 -2.73 6.34
C LYS A 251 -21.32 -3.11 7.71
N THR A 252 -20.00 -3.26 7.80
CA THR A 252 -19.33 -3.46 9.07
C THR A 252 -19.47 -2.20 9.91
N ARG A 253 -19.83 -2.36 11.19
CA ARG A 253 -19.88 -1.21 12.10
C ARG A 253 -18.48 -0.62 12.26
N MET A 254 -18.39 0.71 12.24
CA MET A 254 -17.14 1.39 12.53
C MET A 254 -16.62 1.01 13.91
N ASN A 255 -15.33 0.69 13.98
CA ASN A 255 -14.68 0.45 15.25
C ASN A 255 -14.47 1.81 15.97
N PRO A 256 -15.04 2.04 17.17
CA PRO A 256 -14.88 3.30 17.89
C PRO A 256 -13.42 3.59 18.28
N THR A 257 -12.56 2.56 18.36
CA THR A 257 -11.13 2.73 18.69
C THR A 257 -10.29 3.15 17.49
N THR A 258 -10.84 3.17 16.28
CA THR A 258 -10.10 3.65 15.10
C THR A 258 -9.83 5.15 15.25
N HIS A 259 -8.55 5.50 15.26
CA HIS A 259 -8.12 6.89 15.39
C HIS A 259 -8.11 7.63 14.05
N MET A 260 -7.56 7.02 13.01
CA MET A 260 -7.42 7.62 11.68
C MET A 260 -7.13 6.52 10.64
N TYR A 261 -7.67 6.66 9.44
CA TYR A 261 -7.27 5.85 8.29
C TYR A 261 -6.07 6.49 7.58
N THR A 262 -5.18 5.68 7.03
CA THR A 262 -4.02 6.11 6.25
C THR A 262 -4.25 5.96 4.75
N HIS A 263 -5.04 4.96 4.36
CA HIS A 263 -5.27 4.60 2.98
C HIS A 263 -6.71 4.15 2.78
N CYS A 264 -7.16 4.17 1.53
CA CYS A 264 -8.42 3.60 1.10
C CYS A 264 -8.19 2.60 -0.03
N GLU A 265 -8.89 1.48 0.03
CA GLU A 265 -8.95 0.53 -1.07
C GLU A 265 -9.52 1.21 -2.32
N ILE A 266 -8.89 0.98 -3.47
CA ILE A 266 -9.38 1.53 -4.75
C ILE A 266 -10.73 0.91 -5.10
N HIS A 267 -10.79 -0.42 -5.07
CA HIS A 267 -12.04 -1.17 -5.17
C HIS A 267 -11.82 -2.61 -4.66
N PRO A 268 -12.71 -3.16 -3.81
CA PRO A 268 -12.52 -4.51 -3.25
C PRO A 268 -12.40 -5.63 -4.28
N SER A 269 -12.96 -5.48 -5.50
CA SER A 269 -12.82 -6.51 -6.54
C SER A 269 -11.39 -6.68 -7.07
N MET A 270 -10.51 -5.71 -6.84
CA MET A 270 -9.13 -5.73 -7.33
C MET A 270 -8.26 -6.78 -6.64
N LEU A 271 -8.74 -7.37 -5.53
CA LEU A 271 -8.11 -8.51 -4.87
C LEU A 271 -8.16 -9.81 -5.69
N LEU A 272 -9.06 -9.88 -6.67
CA LEU A 272 -9.25 -11.09 -7.48
C LEU A 272 -8.13 -11.25 -8.52
N GLY A 273 -7.93 -12.48 -8.98
CA GLY A 273 -7.05 -12.82 -10.09
C GLY A 273 -7.79 -12.78 -11.42
N ILE A 274 -7.08 -12.99 -12.52
CA ILE A 274 -7.62 -12.84 -13.88
C ILE A 274 -8.74 -13.84 -14.16
N CYS A 275 -8.58 -15.11 -13.75
CA CYS A 275 -9.64 -16.09 -13.96
C CYS A 275 -10.82 -15.89 -13.01
N ALA A 276 -10.55 -15.40 -11.80
CA ALA A 276 -11.60 -15.17 -10.81
C ALA A 276 -12.45 -13.92 -11.14
N SER A 277 -11.86 -12.91 -11.80
CA SER A 277 -12.55 -11.66 -12.14
C SER A 277 -13.55 -11.78 -13.29
N ILE A 278 -13.58 -12.91 -14.00
CA ILE A 278 -14.52 -13.18 -15.10
C ILE A 278 -15.69 -14.06 -14.68
N ILE A 279 -15.80 -14.36 -13.38
CA ILE A 279 -16.91 -15.13 -12.81
C ILE A 279 -18.04 -14.15 -12.46
N PRO A 280 -19.28 -14.36 -12.96
CA PRO A 280 -20.44 -13.50 -12.66
C PRO A 280 -20.81 -13.46 -11.17
#